data_AF-A0A6J0L0U4-F1
#
_entry.id   AF-A0A6J0L0U4-F1
#
_cell.length_a   1.000
_cell.length_b   1.000
_cell.length_c   1.000
_cell.angle_alpha   90.00
_cell.angle_beta   90.00
_cell.angle_gamma   90.00
#
_symmetry.space_group_name_H-M   'P 1'
#
loop_
_entity.id
_entity.type
_entity.pdbx_description
1 polymer ?
#
loop_
_entity_poly.entity_id
_entity_poly.type
_entity_poly.pdbx_seq_one_letter_code
_entity_poly.pdbx_strand_id
1 'polypeptide(L)'
;MPETGDVDRQIEQLMESFFAIENNDRCGWGISPHGAGYTFGQDITTQFNQTNGPSLISRAHQLVMEGYKWCQEKNVATVFSAPNYCYRCGNMAAILEIGENMDQNFLQFDPAPLQVEPQTTRKTPDYFL
;
A
#
# COMPACT_ATOMS: atom_id res chain seq x y z
N MET A 1 -17.64 9.56 -23.86
CA MET A 1 -16.90 8.29 -23.76
C MET A 1 -15.43 8.65 -23.79
N PRO A 2 -14.65 8.44 -22.71
CA PRO A 2 -13.20 8.59 -22.82
C PRO A 2 -12.69 7.63 -23.89
N GLU A 3 -11.72 8.08 -24.70
CA GLU A 3 -11.10 7.23 -25.72
C GLU A 3 -10.37 6.07 -25.06
N THR A 4 -10.42 4.88 -25.65
CA THR A 4 -9.85 3.65 -25.07
C THR A 4 -8.37 3.77 -24.71
N GLY A 5 -7.61 4.61 -25.42
CA GLY A 5 -6.19 4.87 -25.11
C GLY A 5 -5.93 5.70 -23.85
N ASP A 6 -6.93 6.42 -23.34
CA ASP A 6 -6.81 7.20 -22.10
C ASP A 6 -6.96 6.28 -20.86
N VAL A 7 -7.78 5.23 -20.98
CA VAL A 7 -7.98 4.23 -19.92
C VAL A 7 -6.75 3.34 -19.74
N ASP A 8 -6.17 2.85 -20.83
CA ASP A 8 -4.95 2.03 -20.78
C ASP A 8 -3.79 2.79 -20.13
N ARG A 9 -3.65 4.09 -20.45
CA ARG A 9 -2.66 4.97 -19.84
C ARG A 9 -2.89 5.19 -18.35
N GLN A 10 -4.14 5.34 -17.91
CA GLN A 10 -4.47 5.46 -16.48
C GLN A 10 -4.12 4.18 -15.71
N ILE A 11 -4.36 3.00 -16.31
CA ILE A 11 -3.99 1.71 -15.71
C ILE A 11 -2.47 1.61 -15.57
N GLU A 12 -1.71 1.91 -16.64
CA GLU A 12 -0.24 1.89 -16.59
C GLU A 12 0.30 2.85 -15.52
N GLN A 13 -0.20 4.08 -15.46
CA GLN A 13 0.22 5.06 -14.46
C GLN A 13 -0.13 4.64 -13.02
N LEU A 14 -1.29 4.01 -12.82
CA LEU A 14 -1.66 3.45 -11.52
C LEU A 14 -0.73 2.28 -11.15
N MET A 15 -0.36 1.42 -12.11
CA MET A 15 0.62 0.36 -11.87
C MET A 15 2.01 0.94 -11.55
N GLU A 16 2.44 2.01 -12.22
CA GLU A 16 3.71 2.68 -11.89
C GLU A 16 3.66 3.43 -10.55
N SER A 17 2.45 3.77 -10.07
CA SER A 17 2.24 4.42 -8.78
C SER A 17 2.42 3.51 -7.56
N PHE A 18 2.65 2.20 -7.75
CA PHE A 18 2.91 1.29 -6.62
C PHE A 18 4.09 1.74 -5.75
N PHE A 19 5.02 2.53 -6.29
CA PHE A 19 6.17 3.11 -5.57
C PHE A 19 5.91 4.42 -4.82
N ALA A 20 4.71 4.99 -4.98
CA ALA A 20 4.44 6.35 -4.54
C ALA A 20 3.72 6.41 -3.18
N ILE A 21 4.05 7.44 -2.40
CA ILE A 21 3.40 7.77 -1.14
C ILE A 21 2.04 8.40 -1.43
N GLU A 22 1.00 7.89 -0.79
CA GLU A 22 -0.33 8.47 -0.87
C GLU A 22 -0.34 9.85 -0.20
N ASN A 23 -0.69 10.89 -0.98
CA ASN A 23 -0.76 12.26 -0.49
C ASN A 23 -2.22 12.71 -0.48
N ASN A 24 -2.83 12.66 0.71
CA ASN A 24 -4.27 12.84 0.88
C ASN A 24 -4.76 14.28 0.58
N ASP A 25 -3.82 15.24 0.51
CA ASP A 25 -4.13 16.67 0.33
C ASP A 25 -3.82 17.18 -1.09
N ARG A 26 -3.39 16.31 -2.01
CA ARG A 26 -3.05 16.70 -3.39
C ARG A 26 -4.09 16.17 -4.38
N CYS A 27 -4.44 17.02 -5.34
CA CYS A 27 -5.29 16.70 -6.49
C CYS A 27 -4.42 16.30 -7.68
N GLY A 28 -4.86 15.31 -8.46
CA GLY A 28 -4.20 14.85 -9.68
C GLY A 28 -2.95 13.99 -9.45
N TRP A 29 -2.11 13.91 -10.50
CA TRP A 29 -0.84 13.20 -10.47
C TRP A 29 0.30 14.07 -9.94
N GLY A 30 1.28 13.45 -9.29
CA GLY A 30 2.52 14.08 -8.85
C GLY A 30 3.71 13.16 -8.99
N ILE A 31 4.93 13.71 -8.97
CA ILE A 31 6.16 12.92 -9.06
C ILE A 31 6.45 12.26 -7.71
N SER A 32 6.78 10.97 -7.71
CA SER A 32 7.17 10.25 -6.50
C SER A 32 8.49 10.79 -5.92
N PRO A 33 8.58 11.02 -4.60
CA PRO A 33 9.84 11.40 -3.95
C PRO A 33 10.88 10.27 -3.95
N HIS A 34 10.47 9.02 -4.24
CA HIS A 34 11.37 7.86 -4.27
C HIS A 34 12.12 7.69 -5.60
N GLY A 35 12.01 8.66 -6.52
CA GLY A 35 12.74 8.66 -7.79
C GLY A 35 12.17 7.73 -8.87
N ALA A 36 11.06 7.03 -8.58
CA ALA A 36 10.33 6.21 -9.54
C ALA A 36 8.81 6.25 -9.25
N GLY A 37 8.00 6.25 -10.31
CA GLY A 37 6.54 6.26 -10.24
C GLY A 37 5.91 7.63 -9.95
N TYR A 38 4.58 7.63 -9.78
CA TYR A 38 3.76 8.82 -9.59
C TYR A 38 2.89 8.72 -8.34
N THR A 39 2.76 9.80 -7.56
CA THR A 39 1.70 9.94 -6.54
C THR A 39 0.38 10.28 -7.22
N PHE A 40 -0.74 9.87 -6.66
CA PHE A 40 -2.07 10.22 -7.17
C PHE A 40 -3.00 10.69 -6.03
N GLY A 41 -3.84 11.66 -6.36
CA GLY A 41 -4.88 12.21 -5.49
C GLY A 41 -6.17 11.38 -5.46
N GLN A 42 -7.08 11.77 -4.58
CA GLN A 42 -8.40 11.13 -4.43
C GLN A 42 -9.27 11.26 -5.69
N ASP A 43 -9.13 12.35 -6.44
CA ASP A 43 -9.82 12.59 -7.72
C ASP A 43 -9.46 11.51 -8.76
N ILE A 44 -8.17 11.17 -8.87
CA ILE A 44 -7.68 10.13 -9.77
C ILE A 44 -8.25 8.76 -9.37
N THR A 45 -8.22 8.42 -8.09
CA THR A 45 -8.79 7.17 -7.59
C THR A 45 -10.29 7.08 -7.85
N THR A 46 -11.02 8.17 -7.62
CA THR A 46 -12.46 8.21 -7.84
C THR A 46 -12.78 8.00 -9.32
N GLN A 47 -12.07 8.70 -10.21
CA GLN A 47 -12.21 8.53 -11.65
C GLN A 47 -11.87 7.10 -12.10
N PHE A 48 -10.78 6.54 -11.57
CA PHE A 48 -10.34 5.18 -11.89
C PHE A 48 -11.39 4.14 -11.48
N ASN A 49 -11.89 4.22 -10.24
CA ASN A 49 -12.92 3.32 -9.71
C ASN A 49 -14.22 3.42 -10.53
N GLN A 50 -14.66 4.64 -10.85
CA GLN A 50 -15.86 4.88 -11.66
C GLN A 50 -15.72 4.35 -13.10
N THR A 51 -14.53 4.47 -13.69
CA THR A 51 -14.28 4.09 -15.08
C THR A 51 -14.13 2.58 -15.23
N ASN A 52 -13.45 1.93 -14.29
CA ASN A 52 -13.07 0.53 -14.40
C ASN A 52 -13.96 -0.44 -13.62
N GLY A 53 -14.75 0.06 -12.67
CA GLY A 53 -15.65 -0.76 -11.84
C GLY A 53 -15.14 -1.28 -10.48
N PRO A 54 -13.86 -1.14 -10.06
CA PRO A 54 -13.47 -1.44 -8.68
C PRO A 54 -14.14 -0.52 -7.66
N SER A 55 -14.46 -1.07 -6.49
CA SER A 55 -14.89 -0.31 -5.32
C SER A 55 -13.74 0.03 -4.37
N LEU A 56 -12.57 -0.59 -4.56
CA LEU A 56 -11.41 -0.50 -3.67
C LEU A 56 -10.12 -0.76 -4.44
N ILE A 57 -9.12 0.09 -4.22
CA ILE A 57 -7.73 -0.16 -4.57
C ILE A 57 -7.01 -0.67 -3.31
N SER A 58 -6.70 -1.96 -3.26
CA SER A 58 -5.84 -2.53 -2.22
C SER A 58 -4.40 -2.57 -2.72
N ARG A 59 -3.47 -1.99 -1.95
CA ARG A 59 -2.04 -1.93 -2.30
C ARG A 59 -1.16 -2.14 -1.07
N ALA A 60 0.15 -2.27 -1.32
CA ALA A 60 1.16 -2.41 -0.28
C ALA A 60 2.26 -1.35 -0.47
N HIS A 61 3.53 -1.75 -0.32
CA HIS A 61 4.74 -0.97 -0.59
C HIS A 61 5.08 0.13 0.43
N GLN A 62 4.11 0.87 0.93
CA GLN A 62 4.36 1.89 1.96
C GLN A 62 4.30 1.28 3.36
N LEU A 63 5.36 1.48 4.15
CA LEU A 63 5.37 1.14 5.58
C LEU A 63 4.30 1.94 6.31
N VAL A 64 3.45 1.24 7.06
CA VAL A 64 2.40 1.81 7.92
C VAL A 64 2.53 1.20 9.31
N MET A 65 2.52 2.05 10.34
CA MET A 65 2.84 1.63 11.71
C MET A 65 1.86 0.61 12.27
N GLU A 66 0.58 0.73 11.92
CA GLU A 66 -0.49 -0.19 12.35
C GLU A 66 -0.62 -1.43 11.44
N GLY A 67 0.27 -1.58 10.44
CA GLY A 67 0.17 -2.65 9.44
C GLY A 67 -0.88 -2.42 8.36
N TYR A 68 -1.81 -1.47 8.53
CA TYR A 68 -2.69 -1.01 7.46
C TYR A 68 -3.04 0.47 7.61
N LYS A 69 -3.56 1.08 6.54
CA LYS A 69 -4.10 2.43 6.54
C LYS A 69 -5.18 2.61 5.48
N TRP A 70 -6.29 3.23 5.86
CA TRP A 70 -7.30 3.75 4.94
C TRP A 70 -6.94 5.16 4.48
N CYS A 71 -7.09 5.41 3.18
CA CYS A 71 -6.89 6.73 2.57
C CYS A 71 -8.00 7.03 1.55
N GLN A 72 -8.09 8.31 1.16
CA GLN A 72 -8.97 8.78 0.08
C GLN A 72 -10.42 8.29 0.24
N GLU A 73 -10.99 8.56 1.42
CA GLU A 73 -12.36 8.16 1.80
C GLU A 73 -12.63 6.64 1.70
N LYS A 74 -11.62 5.83 2.07
CA LYS A 74 -11.65 4.36 2.02
C LYS A 74 -11.69 3.78 0.60
N ASN A 75 -11.41 4.57 -0.43
CA ASN A 75 -11.23 4.05 -1.78
C ASN A 75 -9.85 3.37 -1.97
N VAL A 76 -8.90 3.66 -1.08
CA VAL A 76 -7.57 3.03 -1.09
C VAL A 76 -7.21 2.46 0.27
N ALA A 77 -6.79 1.20 0.29
CA ALA A 77 -6.21 0.53 1.44
C ALA A 77 -4.73 0.24 1.20
N THR A 78 -3.86 0.75 2.07
CA THR A 78 -2.47 0.30 2.16
C THR A 78 -2.36 -0.80 3.21
N VAL A 79 -1.77 -1.94 2.86
CA VAL A 79 -1.51 -3.09 3.74
C VAL A 79 -0.02 -3.39 3.78
N PHE A 80 0.52 -3.60 4.98
CA PHE A 80 1.90 -3.96 5.21
C PHE A 80 1.97 -5.17 6.13
N SER A 81 2.51 -6.29 5.63
CA SER A 81 2.40 -7.60 6.30
C SER A 81 3.71 -8.09 6.95
N ALA A 82 4.73 -7.24 7.05
CA ALA A 82 6.01 -7.57 7.70
C ALA A 82 6.12 -6.83 9.06
N PRO A 83 5.87 -7.50 10.19
CA PRO A 83 5.89 -6.84 11.49
C PRO A 83 7.34 -6.57 11.92
N ASN A 84 7.56 -5.46 12.63
CA ASN A 84 8.88 -4.93 12.97
C ASN A 84 9.83 -4.96 11.77
N TYR A 85 9.45 -4.27 10.70
CA TYR A 85 10.19 -4.23 9.45
C TYR A 85 11.66 -3.89 9.69
N CYS A 86 12.53 -4.65 9.04
CA CYS A 86 13.98 -4.56 9.18
C CYS A 86 14.50 -4.73 10.63
N TYR A 87 13.69 -5.26 11.55
CA TYR A 87 13.95 -5.32 12.99
C TYR A 87 14.15 -3.96 13.67
N ARG A 88 13.67 -2.87 13.05
CA ARG A 88 13.95 -1.50 13.49
C ARG A 88 12.71 -0.61 13.52
N CYS A 89 11.76 -0.84 12.62
CA CYS A 89 10.64 0.06 12.44
C CYS A 89 9.59 -0.06 13.56
N GLY A 90 9.49 -1.22 14.22
CA GLY A 90 8.51 -1.43 15.30
C GLY A 90 7.05 -1.37 14.88
N ASN A 91 6.76 -1.46 13.58
CA ASN A 91 5.39 -1.51 13.06
C ASN A 91 4.71 -2.85 13.36
N MET A 92 3.40 -2.84 13.52
CA MET A 92 2.57 -4.03 13.37
C MET A 92 2.49 -4.44 11.90
N ALA A 93 2.01 -5.66 11.66
CA ALA A 93 1.61 -6.12 10.34
C ALA A 93 0.11 -6.32 10.26
N ALA A 94 -0.44 -6.32 9.05
CA ALA A 94 -1.83 -6.67 8.83
C ALA A 94 -2.06 -7.56 7.61
N ILE A 95 -3.21 -8.23 7.61
CA ILE A 95 -3.83 -8.92 6.47
C ILE A 95 -5.18 -8.26 6.21
N LEU A 96 -5.54 -8.03 4.95
CA LEU A 96 -6.88 -7.61 4.54
C LEU A 96 -7.66 -8.83 4.04
N GLU A 97 -8.67 -9.23 4.79
CA GLU A 97 -9.65 -10.23 4.38
C GLU A 97 -10.80 -9.56 3.63
N ILE A 98 -11.14 -10.10 2.46
CA ILE A 98 -12.29 -9.69 1.66
C ILE A 98 -13.31 -10.83 1.65
N GLY A 99 -14.47 -10.60 2.26
CA GLY A 99 -15.57 -11.55 2.33
C GLY A 99 -16.37 -11.64 1.03
N GLU A 100 -17.28 -12.61 0.95
CA GLU A 100 -18.12 -12.85 -0.25
C GLU A 100 -18.98 -11.65 -0.65
N ASN A 101 -19.42 -10.85 0.33
CA ASN A 101 -20.19 -9.62 0.10
C ASN A 101 -19.30 -8.36 0.00
N MET A 102 -18.00 -8.53 -0.29
CA MET A 102 -17.01 -7.45 -0.28
C MET A 102 -16.80 -6.78 1.09
N ASP A 103 -17.19 -7.46 2.17
CA ASP A 103 -16.89 -7.04 3.54
C ASP A 103 -15.37 -7.04 3.75
N GLN A 104 -14.84 -5.94 4.31
CA GLN A 104 -13.41 -5.75 4.50
C GLN A 104 -13.06 -5.86 5.99
N ASN A 105 -12.14 -6.77 6.32
CA ASN A 105 -11.67 -6.96 7.69
C ASN A 105 -10.13 -6.92 7.72
N PHE A 106 -9.55 -6.16 8.65
CA PHE A 106 -8.10 -6.15 8.86
C PHE A 106 -7.75 -6.98 10.10
N LEU A 107 -6.89 -7.96 9.90
CA LEU A 107 -6.28 -8.72 10.99
C LEU A 107 -4.88 -8.19 11.24
N GLN A 108 -4.69 -7.50 12.36
CA GLN A 108 -3.38 -7.00 12.79
C GLN A 108 -2.65 -8.06 13.61
N PHE A 109 -1.32 -8.12 13.47
CA PHE A 109 -0.47 -9.04 14.22
C PHE A 109 0.92 -8.47 14.49
N ASP A 110 1.46 -8.89 15.63
CA ASP A 110 2.81 -8.56 16.09
C ASP A 110 3.87 -9.54 15.54
N PRO A 111 5.16 -9.20 15.64
CA PRO A 111 6.23 -10.15 15.33
C PRO A 111 6.06 -11.44 16.15
N ALA A 112 6.29 -12.58 15.52
CA ALA A 112 6.31 -13.85 16.23
C ALA A 112 7.36 -13.81 17.36
N PRO A 113 7.09 -14.44 18.51
CA PRO A 113 8.07 -14.56 19.59
C PRO A 113 9.38 -15.15 19.06
N LEU A 114 10.52 -14.61 19.51
CA LEU A 114 11.81 -15.20 19.20
C LEU A 114 11.86 -16.61 19.80
N GLN A 115 11.92 -17.63 18.95
CA GLN A 115 12.28 -18.97 19.39
C GLN A 115 13.71 -18.91 19.93
N VAL A 116 13.93 -19.42 21.14
CA VAL A 116 15.25 -19.48 21.76
C VAL A 116 16.08 -20.55 21.03
N GLU A 117 16.53 -20.27 19.82
CA GLU A 117 17.58 -21.03 19.16
C GLU A 117 18.95 -20.51 19.65
N PRO A 118 19.96 -21.38 19.84
CA PRO A 118 21.29 -20.96 20.25
C PRO A 118 21.83 -19.90 19.28
N GLN A 119 22.26 -18.76 19.84
CA GLN A 119 22.56 -17.54 19.12
C GLN A 119 23.53 -17.76 17.95
N THR A 120 22.97 -17.84 16.74
CA THR A 120 23.68 -17.41 15.55
C THR A 120 23.36 -15.93 15.39
N THR A 121 24.37 -15.07 15.52
CA THR A 121 24.22 -13.62 15.31
C THR A 121 23.78 -13.37 13.86
N ARG A 122 22.46 -13.32 13.62
CA ARG A 122 21.92 -12.85 12.34
C ARG A 122 22.18 -11.35 12.28
N LYS A 123 23.28 -10.94 11.65
CA LYS A 123 23.52 -9.53 11.33
C LYS A 123 22.42 -9.09 10.34
N THR A 124 21.69 -8.02 10.68
CA THR A 124 20.81 -7.35 9.71
C THR A 124 21.69 -6.85 8.55
N PRO A 125 21.40 -7.24 7.30
CA PRO A 125 22.16 -6.76 6.15
C PRO A 125 22.14 -5.22 6.06
N ASP A 126 23.18 -4.62 5.50
CA ASP A 126 23.32 -3.16 5.47
C ASP A 126 22.30 -2.45 4.57
N TYR A 127 21.73 -3.13 3.57
CA TYR A 127 20.60 -2.57 2.79
C TYR A 127 19.31 -2.48 3.64
N PHE A 128 19.30 -3.25 4.73
CA PHE A 128 18.46 -3.16 5.91
C PHE A 128 18.58 -1.87 6.74
N LEU A 129 19.67 -1.10 6.61
CA LEU A 129 20.05 0.01 7.48
C LEU A 129 19.69 1.38 6.90
#